data_AF-A0A917HIX8-F1
#
_entry.id   AF-A0A917HIX8-F1
#
_cell.length_a   1.000
_cell.length_b   1.000
_cell.length_c   1.000
_cell.angle_alpha   90.00
_cell.angle_beta   90.00
_cell.angle_gamma   90.00
#
_symmetry.space_group_name_H-M   'P 1'
#
loop_
_entity.id
_entity.type
_entity.pdbx_description
1 polymer ?
#
loop_
_entity_poly.entity_id
_entity_poly.type
_entity_poly.pdbx_seq_one_letter_code
_entity_poly.pdbx_strand_id
1 'polypeptide(L)'
;MSVAESEHGQDHKGVVNLPTPTSWPIVLSLGITLLLSGLVTNWVISLLGVVLMLMSTVGWFRQVLPHEQHVGVPVTTRVETITSRRTNVIRIPISEDHRQVLPYETYTMMAGVKGGIAGGLAMIVPATLYGLVRYHSIWYSMNLLAAGGFVSWANASNAFLAAFHPEGLLAALAIHIVTSLLVGLLYGAMLPMFPWKPIFTAGFAAPFLWTGILYSALGVISPILDQRIDWLWFVVSQITFGLVCGFVVNLQVQVRTEQFRSLPFTLRAGLEGAHKREGEDEE
;
A
#
# COMPACT_ATOMS: atom_id res chain seq x y z
N MET A 1 -39.50 44.86 38.69
CA MET A 1 -38.14 44.34 38.46
C MET A 1 -38.27 43.26 37.40
N SER A 2 -38.04 43.65 36.14
CA SER A 2 -38.36 42.86 34.94
C SER A 2 -37.35 41.73 34.82
N VAL A 3 -37.83 40.49 34.80
CA VAL A 3 -37.04 39.32 34.42
C VAL A 3 -36.66 39.52 32.96
N ALA A 4 -35.36 39.71 32.71
CA ALA A 4 -34.83 39.79 31.36
C ALA A 4 -34.98 38.40 30.73
N GLU A 5 -35.84 38.33 29.72
CA GLU A 5 -35.94 37.25 28.76
C GLU A 5 -34.52 36.96 28.22
N SER A 6 -33.94 35.83 28.58
CA SER A 6 -32.66 35.41 28.02
C SER A 6 -32.89 35.05 26.55
N GLU A 7 -32.29 35.83 25.64
CA GLU A 7 -32.10 35.44 24.24
C GLU A 7 -31.23 34.15 24.20
N HIS A 8 -31.87 32.99 24.31
CA HIS A 8 -31.27 31.68 24.08
C HIS A 8 -32.00 31.03 22.90
N GLY A 9 -31.60 31.44 21.70
CA GLY A 9 -32.19 30.92 20.47
C GLY A 9 -31.66 31.54 19.18
N GLN A 10 -30.47 32.13 19.18
CA GLN A 10 -29.89 32.63 17.92
C GLN A 10 -29.17 31.51 17.19
N ASP A 11 -29.78 31.09 16.09
CA ASP A 11 -29.21 30.20 15.09
C ASP A 11 -28.02 30.88 14.41
N HIS A 12 -26.79 30.57 14.84
CA HIS A 12 -25.59 31.15 14.23
C HIS A 12 -25.36 30.51 12.85
N LYS A 13 -25.59 31.29 11.80
CA LYS A 13 -25.23 30.92 10.43
C LYS A 13 -23.71 30.99 10.28
N GLY A 14 -23.06 29.83 10.22
CA GLY A 14 -21.63 29.70 9.94
C GLY A 14 -21.37 29.19 8.53
N VAL A 15 -20.17 29.42 8.00
CA VAL A 15 -19.67 28.76 6.78
C VAL A 15 -18.50 27.90 7.18
N VAL A 16 -18.56 26.60 6.86
CA VAL A 16 -17.46 25.67 7.05
C VAL A 16 -16.77 25.49 5.70
N ASN A 17 -15.47 25.79 5.65
CA ASN A 17 -14.66 25.52 4.46
C ASN A 17 -14.32 24.03 4.43
N LEU A 18 -14.82 23.34 3.40
CA LEU A 18 -14.53 21.93 3.14
C LEU A 18 -13.74 21.80 1.84
N PRO A 19 -12.90 20.77 1.68
CA PRO A 19 -12.22 20.52 0.41
C PRO A 19 -13.24 20.22 -0.70
N THR A 20 -13.00 20.77 -1.89
CA THR A 20 -13.86 20.52 -3.06
C THR A 20 -13.76 19.05 -3.49
N PRO A 21 -14.88 18.36 -3.78
CA PRO A 21 -14.82 16.98 -4.27
C PRO A 21 -14.07 16.90 -5.62
N THR A 22 -13.17 15.92 -5.76
CA THR A 22 -12.36 15.71 -6.96
C THR A 22 -12.58 14.32 -7.56
N SER A 23 -12.77 14.25 -8.87
CA SER A 23 -12.93 13.01 -9.63
C SER A 23 -11.63 12.51 -10.27
N TRP A 24 -10.56 13.31 -10.26
CA TRP A 24 -9.32 12.97 -10.95
C TRP A 24 -8.65 11.67 -10.51
N PRO A 25 -8.62 11.29 -9.21
CA PRO A 25 -8.06 10.00 -8.80
C PRO A 25 -8.76 8.79 -9.45
N ILE A 26 -10.07 8.88 -9.68
CA ILE A 26 -10.85 7.83 -10.35
C ILE A 26 -10.49 7.77 -11.84
N VAL A 27 -10.36 8.93 -12.50
CA VAL A 27 -9.94 8.99 -13.91
C VAL A 27 -8.51 8.47 -14.09
N LEU A 28 -7.62 8.77 -13.14
CA LEU A 28 -6.24 8.28 -13.15
C LEU A 28 -6.17 6.75 -13.04
N SER A 29 -6.92 6.17 -12.10
CA SER A 29 -6.99 4.72 -11.93
C SER A 29 -7.61 4.02 -13.15
N LEU A 30 -8.62 4.63 -13.80
CA LEU A 30 -9.13 4.16 -15.08
C LEU A 30 -8.06 4.22 -16.19
N GLY A 31 -7.32 5.32 -16.29
CA GLY A 31 -6.23 5.49 -17.26
C GLY A 31 -5.14 4.42 -17.10
N ILE A 32 -4.71 4.15 -15.87
CA ILE A 32 -3.75 3.08 -15.55
C ILE A 32 -4.31 1.70 -15.94
N THR A 33 -5.59 1.45 -15.63
CA THR A 33 -6.24 0.18 -15.97
C THR A 33 -6.29 -0.05 -17.49
N LEU A 34 -6.66 0.97 -18.27
CA LEU A 34 -6.69 0.90 -19.73
C LEU A 34 -5.28 0.76 -20.33
N LEU A 35 -4.29 1.45 -19.74
CA LEU A 35 -2.89 1.33 -20.16
C LEU A 35 -2.41 -0.12 -20.07
N LEU A 36 -2.60 -0.74 -18.91
CA LEU A 36 -2.18 -2.12 -18.63
C LEU A 36 -3.02 -3.15 -19.41
N SER A 37 -4.33 -2.97 -19.48
CA SER A 37 -5.22 -3.88 -20.22
C SER A 37 -4.95 -3.82 -21.73
N GLY A 38 -4.67 -2.64 -22.28
CA GLY A 38 -4.31 -2.46 -23.68
C GLY A 38 -2.98 -3.13 -24.05
N LEU A 39 -2.05 -3.25 -23.09
CA LEU A 39 -0.74 -3.87 -23.36
C LEU A 39 -0.92 -5.34 -23.71
N VAL A 40 -1.94 -5.98 -23.13
CA VAL A 40 -2.29 -7.38 -23.35
C VAL A 40 -3.24 -7.55 -24.54
N THR A 41 -4.10 -6.57 -24.81
CA THR A 41 -5.21 -6.71 -25.77
C THR A 41 -5.02 -5.92 -27.06
N ASN A 42 -4.75 -4.61 -26.98
CA ASN A 42 -4.68 -3.71 -28.13
C ASN A 42 -3.93 -2.40 -27.78
N TRP A 43 -2.93 -2.05 -28.60
CA TRP A 43 -2.12 -0.84 -28.43
C TRP A 43 -2.94 0.47 -28.43
N VAL A 44 -4.08 0.51 -29.13
CA VAL A 44 -4.98 1.68 -29.15
C VAL A 44 -5.59 1.92 -27.76
N ILE A 45 -5.96 0.86 -27.06
CA ILE A 45 -6.49 0.94 -25.69
C ILE A 45 -5.39 1.43 -24.75
N SER A 46 -4.15 0.98 -24.93
CA SER A 46 -3.00 1.49 -24.17
C SER A 46 -2.77 2.98 -24.39
N LEU A 47 -2.83 3.44 -25.64
CA LEU A 47 -2.67 4.85 -25.98
C LEU A 47 -3.74 5.71 -25.30
N LEU A 48 -5.00 5.27 -25.32
CA LEU A 48 -6.09 5.94 -24.59
C LEU A 48 -5.79 6.00 -23.09
N GLY A 49 -5.29 4.90 -22.51
CA GLY A 49 -4.85 4.84 -21.12
C GLY A 49 -3.78 5.87 -20.78
N VAL A 50 -2.74 6.01 -21.62
CA VAL A 50 -1.69 7.03 -21.45
C VAL A 50 -2.29 8.44 -21.46
N VAL A 51 -3.16 8.75 -22.43
CA VAL A 51 -3.79 10.07 -22.53
C VAL A 51 -4.59 10.40 -21.27
N LEU A 52 -5.43 9.47 -20.81
CA LEU A 52 -6.22 9.66 -19.59
C LEU A 52 -5.34 9.81 -18.35
N MET A 53 -4.26 9.03 -18.24
CA MET A 53 -3.31 9.10 -17.13
C MET A 53 -2.63 10.47 -17.07
N LEU A 54 -2.19 11.01 -18.21
CA LEU A 54 -1.57 12.33 -18.27
C LEU A 54 -2.56 13.44 -17.92
N MET A 55 -3.74 13.44 -18.54
CA MET A 55 -4.77 14.45 -18.29
C MET A 55 -5.24 14.45 -16.84
N SER A 56 -5.43 13.27 -16.25
CA SER A 56 -5.86 13.14 -14.84
C SER A 56 -4.78 13.56 -13.86
N THR A 57 -3.51 13.23 -14.10
CA THR A 57 -2.39 13.68 -13.26
C THR A 57 -2.30 15.21 -13.25
N VAL A 58 -2.34 15.83 -14.44
CA VAL A 58 -2.31 17.29 -14.57
C VAL A 58 -3.54 17.93 -13.92
N GLY A 59 -4.73 17.39 -14.18
CA GLY A 59 -5.98 17.88 -13.60
C GLY A 59 -5.99 17.81 -12.07
N TRP A 60 -5.53 16.69 -11.51
CA TRP A 60 -5.46 16.50 -10.07
C TRP A 60 -4.47 17.46 -9.42
N PHE A 61 -3.27 17.59 -9.97
CA PHE A 61 -2.25 18.48 -9.44
C PHE A 61 -2.69 19.94 -9.48
N ARG A 62 -3.41 20.38 -10.52
CA ARG A 62 -3.94 21.75 -10.58
C ARG A 62 -5.06 22.03 -9.56
N GLN A 63 -5.71 21.01 -9.01
CA GLN A 63 -6.74 21.19 -7.97
C GLN A 63 -6.17 21.18 -6.54
N VAL A 64 -5.03 20.54 -6.34
CA VAL A 64 -4.39 20.40 -5.02
C VAL A 64 -3.24 21.41 -4.84
N LEU A 65 -2.49 21.69 -5.90
CA LEU A 65 -1.29 22.52 -5.86
C LEU A 65 -1.47 23.83 -6.64
N PRO A 66 -0.89 24.96 -6.17
CA PRO A 66 -0.20 25.13 -4.88
C PRO A 66 -1.15 25.29 -3.68
N HIS A 67 -2.41 25.63 -3.92
CA HIS A 67 -3.42 25.82 -2.88
C HIS A 67 -4.62 24.93 -3.17
N GLU A 68 -5.04 24.19 -2.15
CA GLU A 68 -6.17 23.27 -2.22
C GLU A 68 -7.47 24.04 -2.46
N GLN A 69 -8.29 23.56 -3.39
CA GLN A 69 -9.61 24.13 -3.64
C GLN A 69 -10.57 23.81 -2.50
N HIS A 70 -11.22 24.85 -1.97
CA HIS A 70 -12.20 24.74 -0.89
C HIS A 70 -13.56 25.26 -1.35
N VAL A 71 -14.63 24.63 -0.84
CA VAL A 71 -16.02 25.06 -0.99
C VAL A 71 -16.59 25.41 0.39
N GLY A 72 -17.13 26.62 0.52
CA GLY A 72 -17.82 27.05 1.73
C GLY A 72 -19.22 26.44 1.78
N VAL A 73 -19.46 25.52 2.71
CA VAL A 73 -20.79 24.94 2.93
C VAL A 73 -21.46 25.70 4.08
N PRO A 74 -22.65 26.28 3.87
CA PRO A 74 -23.38 26.95 4.93
C PRO A 74 -23.84 25.90 5.95
N VAL A 75 -23.54 26.14 7.22
CA VAL A 75 -23.93 25.27 8.33
C VAL A 75 -24.78 26.06 9.30
N THR A 76 -25.90 25.45 9.65
CA THR A 76 -26.83 25.93 10.67
C THR A 76 -26.47 25.25 11.98
N THR A 77 -25.94 25.99 12.95
CA THR A 77 -25.60 25.42 14.25
C THR A 77 -26.85 25.28 15.10
N ARG A 78 -27.47 24.10 15.08
CA ARG A 78 -28.54 23.77 16.03
C ARG A 78 -27.92 23.37 17.36
N VAL A 79 -28.26 24.10 18.44
CA VAL A 79 -27.95 23.68 19.80
C VAL A 79 -28.84 22.49 20.16
N GLU A 80 -28.38 21.28 19.81
CA GLU A 80 -28.98 20.03 20.29
C GLU A 80 -28.60 19.85 21.76
N THR A 81 -29.59 19.85 22.65
CA THR A 81 -29.38 19.53 24.05
C THR A 81 -29.04 18.05 24.17
N ILE A 82 -27.75 17.73 24.26
CA ILE A 82 -27.28 16.35 24.45
C ILE A 82 -27.79 15.86 25.81
N THR A 83 -28.91 15.15 25.81
CA THR A 83 -29.47 14.51 27.00
C THR A 83 -28.96 13.08 27.08
N SER A 84 -28.22 12.78 28.14
CA SER A 84 -27.68 11.45 28.41
C SER A 84 -28.37 10.88 29.65
N ARG A 85 -28.85 9.63 29.58
CA ARG A 85 -29.33 8.88 30.76
C ARG A 85 -28.18 8.32 31.62
N ARG A 86 -26.92 8.49 31.22
CA ARG A 86 -25.77 7.94 31.98
C ARG A 86 -25.55 8.75 33.26
N THR A 87 -25.28 8.07 34.37
CA THR A 87 -24.86 8.68 35.64
C THR A 87 -23.74 9.70 35.39
N ASN A 88 -23.84 10.86 36.05
CA ASN A 88 -22.85 11.92 35.97
C ASN A 88 -21.51 11.38 36.50
N VAL A 89 -20.66 10.88 35.61
CA VAL A 89 -19.30 10.45 35.96
C VAL A 89 -18.48 11.73 36.08
N ILE A 90 -17.85 11.93 37.24
CA ILE A 90 -16.91 13.02 37.48
C ILE A 90 -15.95 13.08 36.29
N ARG A 91 -16.04 14.15 35.49
CA ARG A 91 -15.00 14.48 34.53
C ARG A 91 -13.82 14.97 35.35
N ILE A 92 -12.87 14.07 35.60
CA ILE A 92 -11.55 14.46 36.12
C ILE A 92 -11.01 15.48 35.12
N PRO A 93 -10.61 16.70 35.54
CA PRO A 93 -9.98 17.67 34.66
C PRO A 93 -8.66 17.05 34.20
N ILE A 94 -8.67 16.53 32.99
CA ILE A 94 -7.52 15.93 32.38
C ILE A 94 -6.71 17.09 31.77
N SER A 95 -5.42 17.22 32.10
CA SER A 95 -4.56 18.27 31.51
C SER A 95 -4.56 18.17 29.98
N GLU A 96 -4.36 19.30 29.29
CA GLU A 96 -4.28 19.34 27.82
C GLU A 96 -3.21 18.38 27.26
N ASP A 97 -2.19 18.07 28.06
CA ASP A 97 -1.09 17.16 27.74
C ASP A 97 -1.43 15.67 27.86
N HIS A 98 -2.60 15.29 28.40
CA HIS A 98 -2.94 13.88 28.65
C HIS A 98 -3.57 13.18 27.44
N ARG A 99 -3.40 13.71 26.23
CA ARG A 99 -3.72 12.91 25.04
C ARG A 99 -2.81 11.69 25.08
N GLN A 100 -3.37 10.52 25.38
CA GLN A 100 -2.62 9.26 25.29
C GLN A 100 -2.12 9.09 23.86
N VAL A 101 -0.87 9.51 23.63
CA VAL A 101 -0.15 9.26 22.39
C VAL A 101 0.41 7.87 22.56
N LEU A 102 -0.38 6.88 22.15
CA LEU A 102 0.03 5.50 22.17
C LEU A 102 1.20 5.37 21.16
N PRO A 103 2.43 5.06 21.62
CA PRO A 103 3.60 4.97 20.75
C PRO A 103 3.53 3.65 20.00
N TYR A 104 2.58 3.55 19.07
CA TYR A 104 2.54 2.45 18.12
C TYR A 104 3.70 2.62 17.15
N GLU A 105 4.45 1.56 16.94
CA GLU A 105 5.47 1.52 15.91
C GLU A 105 4.86 0.83 14.68
N THR A 106 4.98 1.46 13.51
CA THR A 106 4.48 0.90 12.24
C THR A 106 5.63 0.75 11.25
N TYR A 107 5.54 -0.25 10.39
CA TYR A 107 6.50 -0.41 9.31
C TYR A 107 6.27 0.67 8.25
N THR A 108 7.36 1.17 7.65
CA THR A 108 7.27 2.12 6.54
C THR A 108 6.96 1.40 5.24
N MET A 109 6.31 2.10 4.30
CA MET A 109 6.13 1.63 2.92
C MET A 109 7.45 1.18 2.27
N MET A 110 8.55 1.88 2.59
CA MET A 110 9.88 1.57 2.08
C MET A 110 10.46 0.26 2.63
N ALA A 111 10.04 -0.17 3.82
CA ALA A 111 10.38 -1.50 4.31
C ALA A 111 9.81 -2.58 3.38
N GLY A 112 8.56 -2.41 2.94
CA GLY A 112 7.91 -3.29 1.97
C GLY A 112 8.63 -3.34 0.63
N VAL A 113 9.02 -2.18 0.07
CA VAL A 113 9.78 -2.11 -1.20
C VAL A 113 11.12 -2.86 -1.09
N LYS A 114 11.89 -2.63 -0.02
CA LYS A 114 13.15 -3.38 0.22
C LYS A 114 12.90 -4.87 0.37
N GLY A 115 11.84 -5.25 1.09
CA GLY A 115 11.41 -6.64 1.22
C GLY A 115 11.05 -7.27 -0.13
N GLY A 116 10.33 -6.55 -0.99
CA GLY A 116 9.97 -6.99 -2.34
C GLY A 116 11.19 -7.23 -3.23
N ILE A 117 12.19 -6.34 -3.19
CA ILE A 117 13.45 -6.53 -3.93
C ILE A 117 14.18 -7.79 -3.43
N ALA A 118 14.34 -7.93 -2.12
CA ALA A 118 15.04 -9.08 -1.55
C ALA A 118 14.31 -10.41 -1.80
N GLY A 119 12.98 -10.41 -1.63
CA GLY A 119 12.12 -11.55 -1.94
C GLY A 119 12.18 -11.91 -3.44
N GLY A 120 12.15 -10.91 -4.31
CA GLY A 120 12.27 -11.08 -5.76
C GLY A 120 13.59 -11.73 -6.16
N LEU A 121 14.70 -11.30 -5.58
CA LEU A 121 16.02 -11.90 -5.80
C LEU A 121 16.06 -13.36 -5.28
N ALA A 122 15.50 -13.62 -4.09
CA ALA A 122 15.48 -14.96 -3.53
C ALA A 122 14.62 -15.94 -4.36
N MET A 123 13.52 -15.46 -4.95
CA MET A 123 12.63 -16.26 -5.81
C MET A 123 13.33 -16.80 -7.07
N ILE A 124 14.39 -16.12 -7.55
CA ILE A 124 15.14 -16.57 -8.74
C ILE A 124 15.78 -17.95 -8.49
N VAL A 125 16.17 -18.25 -7.26
CA VAL A 125 16.86 -19.51 -6.90
C VAL A 125 15.98 -20.74 -7.16
N PRO A 126 14.79 -20.90 -6.55
CA PRO A 126 13.93 -22.06 -6.83
C PRO A 126 13.44 -22.09 -8.28
N ALA A 127 13.18 -20.92 -8.90
CA ALA A 127 12.76 -20.85 -10.29
C ALA A 127 13.84 -21.37 -11.26
N THR A 128 15.11 -20.96 -11.07
CA THR A 128 16.22 -21.45 -11.89
C THR A 128 16.57 -22.90 -11.59
N LEU A 129 16.45 -23.34 -10.32
CA LEU A 129 16.64 -24.72 -9.93
C LEU A 129 15.62 -25.65 -10.62
N TYR A 130 14.35 -25.25 -10.68
CA TYR A 130 13.33 -25.96 -11.46
C TYR A 130 13.72 -26.11 -12.93
N GLY A 131 14.12 -25.01 -13.58
CA GLY A 131 14.55 -25.01 -14.97
C GLY A 131 15.73 -25.95 -15.22
N LEU A 132 16.71 -25.94 -14.31
CA LEU A 132 17.90 -26.78 -14.38
C LEU A 132 17.57 -28.27 -14.17
N VAL A 133 16.71 -28.60 -13.21
CA VAL A 133 16.36 -29.99 -12.90
C VAL A 133 15.45 -30.60 -13.97
N ARG A 134 14.46 -29.84 -14.47
CA ARG A 134 13.43 -30.39 -15.37
C ARG A 134 13.80 -30.27 -16.85
N TYR A 135 14.49 -29.19 -17.23
CA TYR A 135 14.77 -28.86 -18.63
C TYR A 135 16.25 -28.67 -18.92
N HIS A 136 17.13 -28.95 -17.95
CA HIS A 136 18.59 -28.78 -18.06
C HIS A 136 19.00 -27.38 -18.52
N SER A 137 18.20 -26.36 -18.19
CA SER A 137 18.45 -24.99 -18.60
C SER A 137 18.01 -23.98 -17.55
N ILE A 138 18.91 -23.04 -17.25
CA ILE A 138 18.63 -21.89 -16.40
C ILE A 138 17.70 -20.87 -17.07
N TRP A 139 17.56 -20.93 -18.40
CA TRP A 139 16.78 -19.98 -19.19
C TRP A 139 15.28 -20.30 -19.22
N TYR A 140 14.92 -21.57 -18.99
CA TYR A 140 13.55 -22.06 -19.16
C TYR A 140 12.52 -21.25 -18.37
N SER A 141 12.72 -21.11 -17.05
CA SER A 141 11.76 -20.44 -16.17
C SER A 141 11.62 -18.94 -16.47
N MET A 142 12.72 -18.32 -16.90
CA MET A 142 12.73 -16.91 -17.27
C MET A 142 12.00 -16.68 -18.59
N ASN A 143 12.29 -17.49 -19.60
CA ASN A 143 11.59 -17.42 -20.88
C ASN A 143 10.12 -17.82 -20.75
N LEU A 144 9.78 -18.70 -19.82
CA LEU A 144 8.39 -19.02 -19.50
C LEU A 144 7.65 -17.80 -18.94
N LEU A 145 8.27 -17.03 -18.03
CA LEU A 145 7.71 -15.77 -17.55
C LEU A 145 7.49 -14.78 -18.70
N ALA A 146 8.45 -14.65 -19.61
CA ALA A 146 8.33 -13.80 -20.80
C ALA A 146 7.25 -14.29 -21.77
N ALA A 147 7.08 -15.61 -21.93
CA ALA A 147 6.03 -16.20 -22.77
C ALA A 147 4.61 -15.85 -22.26
N GLY A 148 4.46 -15.53 -20.97
CA GLY A 148 3.23 -14.96 -20.44
C GLY A 148 2.85 -13.59 -21.04
N GLY A 149 3.84 -12.80 -21.46
CA GLY A 149 3.63 -11.49 -22.10
C GLY A 149 3.75 -11.51 -23.63
N PHE A 150 4.47 -12.47 -24.20
CA PHE A 150 4.65 -12.59 -25.65
C PHE A 150 3.65 -13.57 -26.27
N VAL A 151 2.61 -13.03 -26.91
CA VAL A 151 1.64 -13.82 -27.69
C VAL A 151 2.32 -14.63 -28.81
N SER A 152 3.40 -14.11 -29.40
CA SER A 152 4.19 -14.82 -30.41
C SER A 152 4.86 -16.09 -29.89
N TRP A 153 5.04 -16.22 -28.57
CA TRP A 153 5.68 -17.37 -27.93
C TRP A 153 4.66 -18.42 -27.45
N ALA A 154 3.37 -18.25 -27.78
CA ALA A 154 2.31 -19.13 -27.32
C ALA A 154 2.55 -20.61 -27.64
N ASN A 155 3.08 -20.88 -28.83
CA ASN A 155 3.36 -22.23 -29.32
C ASN A 155 4.86 -22.58 -29.25
N ALA A 156 5.65 -21.87 -28.46
CA ALA A 156 7.07 -22.14 -28.31
C ALA A 156 7.32 -23.55 -27.74
N SER A 157 8.33 -24.24 -28.27
CA SER A 157 8.72 -25.56 -27.78
C SER A 157 9.52 -25.43 -26.47
N ASN A 158 9.60 -26.52 -25.70
CA ASN A 158 10.44 -26.54 -24.50
C ASN A 158 11.91 -26.29 -24.83
N ALA A 159 12.38 -26.75 -25.98
CA ALA A 159 13.74 -26.49 -26.47
C ALA A 159 13.96 -25.00 -26.78
N PHE A 160 12.97 -24.32 -27.36
CA PHE A 160 13.01 -22.88 -27.58
C PHE A 160 13.10 -22.13 -26.25
N LEU A 161 12.23 -22.45 -25.29
CA LEU A 161 12.24 -21.81 -23.97
C LEU A 161 13.52 -22.12 -23.17
N ALA A 162 14.17 -23.26 -23.41
CA ALA A 162 15.44 -23.61 -22.79
C ALA A 162 16.66 -22.88 -23.40
N ALA A 163 16.51 -22.22 -24.55
CA ALA A 163 17.59 -21.47 -25.18
C ALA A 163 17.70 -20.03 -24.64
N PHE A 164 18.85 -19.39 -24.84
CA PHE A 164 19.02 -17.99 -24.49
C PHE A 164 18.35 -17.08 -25.53
N HIS A 165 17.47 -16.17 -25.06
CA HIS A 165 16.82 -15.16 -25.88
C HIS A 165 16.93 -13.79 -25.19
N PRO A 166 17.58 -12.78 -25.80
CA PRO A 166 17.77 -11.48 -25.16
C PRO A 166 16.45 -10.74 -24.91
N GLU A 167 15.46 -10.87 -25.79
CA GLU A 167 14.12 -10.31 -25.63
C GLU A 167 13.36 -10.95 -24.46
N GLY A 168 13.51 -12.26 -24.27
CA GLY A 168 12.93 -12.99 -23.15
C GLY A 168 13.53 -12.55 -21.82
N LEU A 169 14.85 -12.39 -21.77
CA LEU A 169 15.55 -11.85 -20.60
C LEU A 169 15.06 -10.45 -20.24
N LEU A 170 14.98 -9.54 -21.19
CA LEU A 170 14.53 -8.16 -20.94
C LEU A 170 13.07 -8.12 -20.46
N ALA A 171 12.17 -8.86 -21.12
CA ALA A 171 10.76 -8.91 -20.74
C ALA A 171 10.56 -9.54 -19.36
N ALA A 172 11.19 -10.69 -19.09
CA ALA A 172 11.09 -11.36 -17.81
C ALA A 172 11.67 -10.51 -16.67
N LEU A 173 12.81 -9.85 -16.90
CA LEU A 173 13.40 -8.94 -15.91
C LEU A 173 12.46 -7.77 -15.59
N ALA A 174 11.85 -7.16 -16.62
CA ALA A 174 10.90 -6.07 -16.45
C ALA A 174 9.66 -6.53 -15.65
N ILE A 175 9.04 -7.65 -16.04
CA ILE A 175 7.89 -8.23 -15.33
C ILE A 175 8.27 -8.54 -13.89
N HIS A 176 9.42 -9.17 -13.66
CA HIS A 176 9.85 -9.59 -12.34
C HIS A 176 10.16 -8.42 -11.41
N ILE A 177 10.89 -7.40 -11.89
CA ILE A 177 11.21 -6.19 -11.10
C ILE A 177 9.92 -5.45 -10.74
N VAL A 178 9.06 -5.18 -11.72
CA VAL A 178 7.82 -4.44 -11.49
C VAL A 178 6.92 -5.19 -10.53
N THR A 179 6.71 -6.49 -10.75
CA THR A 179 5.87 -7.31 -9.87
C THR A 179 6.43 -7.40 -8.45
N SER A 180 7.74 -7.60 -8.31
CA SER A 180 8.40 -7.67 -6.99
C SER A 180 8.27 -6.35 -6.21
N LEU A 181 8.41 -5.20 -6.88
CA LEU A 181 8.23 -3.89 -6.27
C LEU A 181 6.77 -3.64 -5.88
N LEU A 182 5.82 -3.96 -6.76
CA LEU A 182 4.39 -3.78 -6.48
C LEU A 182 3.92 -4.67 -5.33
N VAL A 183 4.32 -5.94 -5.32
CA VAL A 183 4.00 -6.86 -4.23
C VAL A 183 4.67 -6.42 -2.92
N GLY A 184 5.93 -5.98 -2.97
CA GLY A 184 6.61 -5.41 -1.80
C GLY A 184 5.92 -4.17 -1.26
N LEU A 185 5.50 -3.25 -2.13
CA LEU A 185 4.77 -2.04 -1.76
C LEU A 185 3.42 -2.37 -1.13
N LEU A 186 2.66 -3.28 -1.74
CA LEU A 186 1.38 -3.77 -1.22
C LEU A 186 1.57 -4.38 0.16
N TYR A 187 2.58 -5.24 0.32
CA TYR A 187 2.88 -5.83 1.61
C TYR A 187 3.24 -4.76 2.65
N GLY A 188 4.08 -3.79 2.29
CA GLY A 188 4.40 -2.62 3.12
C GLY A 188 3.16 -1.86 3.60
N ALA A 189 2.18 -1.65 2.72
CA ALA A 189 0.90 -1.00 3.05
C ALA A 189 0.00 -1.85 3.94
N MET A 190 0.07 -3.18 3.84
CA MET A 190 -0.79 -4.10 4.60
C MET A 190 -0.25 -4.39 6.01
N LEU A 191 1.04 -4.18 6.28
CA LEU A 191 1.66 -4.42 7.58
C LEU A 191 0.93 -3.75 8.77
N PRO A 192 0.49 -2.48 8.69
CA PRO A 192 -0.28 -1.85 9.77
C PRO A 192 -1.66 -2.48 10.00
N MET A 193 -2.23 -3.15 8.98
CA MET A 193 -3.55 -3.77 9.04
C MET A 193 -3.50 -5.17 9.67
N PHE A 194 -2.35 -5.87 9.57
CA PHE A 194 -2.15 -7.22 10.08
C PHE A 194 -0.92 -7.31 10.99
N PRO A 195 -0.99 -6.79 12.23
CA PRO A 195 0.17 -6.70 13.13
C PRO A 195 0.66 -8.05 13.68
N TRP A 196 -0.05 -9.15 13.42
CA TRP A 196 0.29 -10.46 13.97
C TRP A 196 1.28 -11.21 13.05
N LYS A 197 2.57 -11.12 13.41
CA LYS A 197 3.71 -11.87 12.83
C LYS A 197 3.89 -11.68 11.30
N PRO A 198 4.56 -10.60 10.86
CA PRO A 198 4.86 -10.29 9.45
C PRO A 198 5.40 -11.49 8.64
N ILE A 199 6.31 -12.26 9.23
CA ILE A 199 6.92 -13.42 8.54
C ILE A 199 5.89 -14.49 8.18
N PHE A 200 4.86 -14.71 9.01
CA PHE A 200 3.83 -15.71 8.73
C PHE A 200 2.83 -15.21 7.68
N THR A 201 2.43 -13.94 7.76
CA THR A 201 1.50 -13.34 6.81
C THR A 201 2.12 -13.18 5.42
N ALA A 202 3.35 -12.69 5.31
CA ALA A 202 4.08 -12.66 4.05
C ALA A 202 4.56 -14.03 3.58
N GLY A 203 5.00 -14.91 4.48
CA GLY A 203 5.63 -16.17 4.12
C GLY A 203 4.68 -17.27 3.69
N PHE A 204 3.45 -17.27 4.20
CA PHE A 204 2.50 -18.36 3.95
C PHE A 204 1.14 -17.83 3.48
N ALA A 205 0.50 -16.95 4.27
CA ALA A 205 -0.87 -16.53 3.97
C ALA A 205 -0.98 -15.83 2.60
N ALA A 206 -0.11 -14.85 2.32
CA ALA A 206 -0.11 -14.15 1.04
C ALA A 206 0.30 -15.05 -0.15
N PRO A 207 1.37 -15.86 -0.08
CA PRO A 207 1.73 -16.83 -1.12
C PRO A 207 0.62 -17.79 -1.49
N PHE A 208 -0.08 -18.37 -0.51
CA PHE A 208 -1.18 -19.30 -0.80
C PHE A 208 -2.39 -18.58 -1.40
N LEU A 209 -2.75 -17.40 -0.86
CA LEU A 209 -3.83 -16.59 -1.41
C LEU A 209 -3.55 -16.22 -2.87
N TRP A 210 -2.35 -15.71 -3.16
CA TRP A 210 -1.97 -15.29 -4.51
C TRP A 210 -1.86 -16.46 -5.47
N THR A 211 -1.31 -17.59 -5.02
CA THR A 211 -1.29 -18.83 -5.81
C THR A 211 -2.70 -19.29 -6.13
N GLY A 212 -3.63 -19.26 -5.17
CA GLY A 212 -5.02 -19.67 -5.40
C GLY A 212 -5.74 -18.76 -6.41
N ILE A 213 -5.55 -17.44 -6.30
CA ILE A 213 -6.09 -16.47 -7.26
C ILE A 213 -5.51 -16.73 -8.66
N LEU A 214 -4.19 -16.87 -8.77
CA LEU A 214 -3.53 -17.16 -10.05
C LEU A 214 -4.03 -18.49 -10.62
N TYR A 215 -4.06 -19.56 -9.84
CA TYR A 215 -4.57 -20.87 -10.25
C TYR A 215 -5.98 -20.78 -10.85
N SER A 216 -6.87 -19.99 -10.23
CA SER A 216 -8.24 -19.83 -10.73
C SER A 216 -8.36 -18.97 -12.00
N ALA A 217 -7.45 -18.02 -12.20
CA ALA A 217 -7.53 -17.03 -13.28
C ALA A 217 -6.63 -17.36 -14.48
N LEU A 218 -5.60 -18.19 -14.30
CA LEU A 218 -4.52 -18.36 -15.27
C LEU A 218 -5.01 -18.96 -16.59
N GLY A 219 -5.94 -19.92 -16.55
CA GLY A 219 -6.55 -20.49 -17.75
C GLY A 219 -7.27 -19.45 -18.63
N VAL A 220 -7.74 -18.34 -18.05
CA VAL A 220 -8.37 -17.23 -18.78
C VAL A 220 -7.33 -16.20 -19.24
N ILE A 221 -6.35 -15.90 -18.39
CA ILE A 221 -5.34 -14.85 -18.65
C ILE A 221 -4.29 -15.31 -19.66
N SER A 222 -3.74 -16.51 -19.47
CA SER A 222 -2.67 -17.06 -20.30
C SER A 222 -2.73 -18.58 -20.31
N PRO A 223 -3.37 -19.19 -21.32
CA PRO A 223 -3.43 -20.65 -21.44
C PRO A 223 -2.03 -21.28 -21.60
N ILE A 224 -1.05 -20.50 -22.05
CA ILE A 224 0.35 -20.92 -22.21
C ILE A 224 1.00 -21.17 -20.86
N LEU A 225 0.80 -20.24 -19.91
CA LEU A 225 1.31 -20.38 -18.55
C LEU A 225 0.58 -21.50 -17.82
N ASP A 226 -0.74 -21.59 -17.98
CA ASP A 226 -1.57 -22.60 -17.30
C ASP A 226 -1.10 -24.04 -17.60
N GLN A 227 -0.71 -24.31 -18.84
CA GLN A 227 -0.22 -25.63 -19.26
C GLN A 227 1.20 -25.96 -18.82
N ARG A 228 2.01 -24.94 -18.45
CA ARG A 228 3.47 -25.08 -18.30
C ARG A 228 3.98 -24.76 -16.91
N ILE A 229 3.19 -24.09 -16.08
CA ILE A 229 3.53 -23.84 -14.69
C ILE A 229 3.46 -25.16 -13.91
N ASP A 230 4.59 -25.53 -13.32
CA ASP A 230 4.61 -26.53 -12.27
C ASP A 230 4.22 -25.86 -10.95
N TRP A 231 3.04 -26.21 -10.45
CA TRP A 231 2.44 -25.58 -9.27
C TRP A 231 3.25 -25.81 -7.99
N LEU A 232 3.96 -26.94 -7.87
CA LEU A 232 4.78 -27.21 -6.69
C LEU A 232 5.96 -26.23 -6.66
N TRP A 233 6.71 -26.12 -7.75
CA TRP A 233 7.84 -25.20 -7.86
C TRP A 233 7.40 -23.73 -7.82
N PHE A 234 6.21 -23.43 -8.34
CA PHE A 234 5.61 -22.10 -8.22
C PHE A 234 5.34 -21.74 -6.76
N VAL A 235 4.66 -22.61 -6.00
CA VAL A 235 4.37 -22.39 -4.57
C VAL A 235 5.67 -22.25 -3.76
N VAL A 236 6.67 -23.11 -4.00
CA VAL A 236 7.97 -23.03 -3.35
C VAL A 236 8.64 -21.67 -3.62
N SER A 237 8.54 -21.17 -4.85
CA SER A 237 9.05 -19.86 -5.23
C SER A 237 8.31 -18.71 -4.52
N GLN A 238 6.97 -18.80 -4.42
CA GLN A 238 6.15 -17.82 -3.69
C GLN A 238 6.45 -17.79 -2.19
N ILE A 239 6.59 -18.96 -1.56
CA ILE A 239 6.97 -19.07 -0.14
C ILE A 239 8.38 -18.48 0.07
N THR A 240 9.32 -18.79 -0.82
CA THR A 240 10.69 -18.25 -0.76
C THR A 240 10.68 -16.72 -0.82
N PHE A 241 9.93 -16.14 -1.75
CA PHE A 241 9.71 -14.69 -1.83
C PHE A 241 9.13 -14.13 -0.53
N GLY A 242 8.05 -14.74 -0.04
CA GLY A 242 7.32 -14.31 1.14
C GLY A 242 8.16 -14.32 2.40
N LEU A 243 8.91 -15.41 2.63
CA LEU A 243 9.78 -15.56 3.79
C LEU A 243 10.90 -14.52 3.79
N VAL A 244 11.57 -14.32 2.66
CA VAL A 244 12.66 -13.35 2.55
C VAL A 244 12.14 -11.91 2.63
N CYS A 245 11.03 -11.60 1.97
CA CYS A 245 10.37 -10.30 2.06
C CYS A 245 9.97 -9.99 3.52
N GLY A 246 9.29 -10.93 4.19
CA GLY A 246 8.90 -10.81 5.59
C GLY A 246 10.10 -10.68 6.54
N PHE A 247 11.18 -11.43 6.29
CA PHE A 247 12.42 -11.35 7.07
C PHE A 247 13.08 -9.97 6.93
N VAL A 248 13.27 -9.48 5.70
CA VAL A 248 13.90 -8.17 5.46
C VAL A 248 13.07 -7.03 6.02
N VAL A 249 11.74 -7.10 5.89
CA VAL A 249 10.82 -6.15 6.51
C VAL A 249 10.95 -6.18 8.03
N ASN A 250 11.02 -7.37 8.63
CA ASN A 250 11.15 -7.52 10.08
C ASN A 250 12.48 -6.95 10.62
N LEU A 251 13.52 -6.89 9.79
CA LEU A 251 14.79 -6.24 10.13
C LEU A 251 14.74 -4.71 10.03
N GLN A 252 13.73 -4.12 9.38
CA GLN A 252 13.61 -2.67 9.28
C GLN A 252 13.07 -2.07 10.58
N VAL A 253 13.62 -0.92 10.95
CA VAL A 253 13.19 -0.14 12.11
C VAL A 253 11.72 0.23 11.97
N GLN A 254 10.92 -0.15 12.97
CA GLN A 254 9.54 0.29 13.08
C GLN A 254 9.54 1.78 13.44
N VAL A 255 8.81 2.59 12.69
CA VAL A 255 8.78 4.04 12.89
C VAL A 255 7.59 4.35 13.78
N ARG A 256 7.83 5.14 14.83
CA ARG A 256 6.75 5.64 15.70
C ARG A 256 5.74 6.42 14.87
N THR A 257 4.46 6.24 15.17
CA THR A 257 3.35 6.90 14.47
C THR A 257 3.55 8.41 14.33
N GLU A 258 2.95 9.00 13.29
CA GLU A 258 2.96 10.46 13.06
C GLU A 258 2.47 11.25 14.29
N GLN A 259 1.56 10.68 15.08
CA GLN A 259 1.09 11.26 16.34
C GLN A 259 2.20 11.41 17.40
N PHE A 260 3.16 10.49 17.43
CA PHE A 260 4.34 10.61 18.29
C PHE A 260 5.35 11.61 17.71
N ARG A 261 5.47 11.68 16.38
CA ARG A 261 6.38 12.64 15.72
C ARG A 261 5.93 14.09 15.87
N SER A 262 4.62 14.34 15.93
CA SER A 262 4.06 15.68 16.14
C SER A 262 4.29 16.25 17.55
N LEU A 263 4.78 15.43 18.49
CA LEU A 263 5.08 15.91 19.83
C LEU A 263 6.33 16.82 19.85
N PRO A 264 6.35 17.87 20.71
CA PRO A 264 7.54 18.67 20.97
C PRO A 264 8.77 17.79 21.24
N PHE A 265 9.95 18.23 20.78
CA PHE A 265 11.18 17.46 20.96
C PHE A 265 11.45 17.12 22.44
N THR A 266 11.14 18.03 23.35
CA THR A 266 11.25 17.85 24.81
C THR A 266 10.45 16.64 25.30
N LEU A 267 9.23 16.47 24.79
CA LEU A 267 8.37 15.31 25.07
C LEU A 267 8.94 14.02 24.48
N ARG A 268 9.40 14.08 23.21
CA ARG A 268 10.00 12.92 22.52
C ARG A 268 11.31 12.44 23.15
N ALA A 269 12.06 13.36 23.75
CA ALA A 269 13.34 13.12 24.42
C ALA A 269 13.18 12.72 25.90
N GLY A 270 11.96 12.71 26.44
CA GLY A 270 11.71 12.40 27.86
C GLY A 270 12.20 13.47 28.83
N LEU A 271 12.33 14.72 28.37
CA LEU A 271 12.85 15.85 29.15
C LEU A 271 11.79 16.54 30.02
N GLU A 272 10.56 15.99 30.09
CA GLU A 272 9.45 16.56 30.89
C GLU A 272 9.75 16.61 32.40
N GLY A 273 10.75 15.89 32.89
CA GLY A 273 11.19 15.94 34.28
C GLY A 273 12.20 17.04 34.63
N ALA A 274 12.75 17.76 33.64
CA ALA A 274 13.84 18.71 33.87
C ALA A 274 13.38 20.10 34.36
N HIS A 275 12.08 20.37 34.43
CA HIS A 275 11.55 21.71 34.74
C HIS A 275 10.80 21.83 36.08
N LYS A 276 11.00 20.90 37.03
CA LYS A 276 10.38 21.06 38.35
C LYS A 276 11.22 20.49 39.50
N ARG A 277 12.32 21.18 39.84
CA ARG A 277 12.96 21.16 41.18
C ARG A 277 13.82 22.42 41.42
N GLU A 278 13.27 23.60 41.24
CA GLU A 278 13.81 24.81 41.87
C GLU A 278 12.62 25.71 42.21
N GLY A 279 12.14 25.69 43.46
CA GLY A 279 11.13 26.67 43.87
C GLY A 279 10.18 26.35 45.03
N GLU A 280 10.30 25.23 45.73
CA GLU A 280 9.50 24.98 46.95
C GLU A 280 10.34 24.25 47.99
N ASP A 281 11.31 24.97 48.59
CA ASP A 281 11.91 24.66 49.90
C ASP A 281 12.15 26.00 50.62
N GLU A 282 11.09 26.81 50.77
CA GLU A 282 11.03 27.87 51.77
C GLU A 282 9.61 27.87 52.37
N GLU A 283 9.40 27.05 53.40
CA GLU A 283 8.67 27.38 54.65
C GLU A 283 8.82 26.25 55.68
#